data_AF-A0A0T6BIC8-F1
#
_entry.id   AF-A0A0T6BIC8-F1
#
_cell.length_a   1.000
_cell.length_b   1.000
_cell.length_c   1.000
_cell.angle_alpha   90.00
_cell.angle_beta   90.00
_cell.angle_gamma   90.00
#
_symmetry.space_group_name_H-M   'P 1'
#
loop_
_entity.id
_entity.type
_entity.pdbx_description
1 polymer ?
#
loop_
_entity_poly.entity_id
_entity_poly.type
_entity_poly.pdbx_seq_one_letter_code
_entity_poly.pdbx_strand_id
1 'polypeptide(L)'
;MIQDFTITKIIKGILQENRIDCDVENGADVLNSCMAYRPFENKIVFNNHKLNATHHRSFKDMDVVDFVRIIAYHEIGHIIDFRTNSDLTRSRVCFEKSAWDEGLKLIPSELKDGYIQVREKHMEKINLSMG
;
A
#
# COMPACT_ATOMS: atom_id res chain seq x y z
N MET A 1 -0.91 18.55 3.89
CA MET A 1 -0.60 17.66 2.75
C MET A 1 0.78 17.11 2.95
N ILE A 2 0.96 15.80 2.79
CA ILE A 2 2.26 15.14 2.89
C ILE A 2 3.04 15.31 1.57
N GLN A 3 4.35 15.53 1.68
CA GLN A 3 5.26 15.81 0.57
C GLN A 3 6.00 14.55 0.12
N ASP A 4 6.43 14.52 -1.15
CA ASP A 4 7.11 13.38 -1.78
C ASP A 4 8.31 12.89 -0.99
N PHE A 5 9.17 13.82 -0.57
CA PHE A 5 10.35 13.50 0.23
C PHE A 5 10.00 12.81 1.55
N THR A 6 8.87 13.20 2.15
CA THR A 6 8.39 12.59 3.40
C THR A 6 7.83 11.20 3.14
N ILE A 7 7.04 11.02 2.08
CA ILE A 7 6.53 9.71 1.65
C ILE A 7 7.69 8.75 1.37
N THR A 8 8.68 9.17 0.57
CA THR A 8 9.86 8.35 0.25
C THR A 8 10.62 7.93 1.52
N LYS A 9 10.79 8.84 2.49
CA LYS A 9 11.43 8.52 3.77
C LYS A 9 10.64 7.48 4.56
N ILE A 10 9.31 7.61 4.63
CA ILE A 10 8.45 6.65 5.32
C ILE A 10 8.60 5.27 4.69
N ILE A 11 8.42 5.16 3.36
CA ILE A 11 8.47 3.87 2.66
C ILE A 11 9.86 3.22 2.82
N LYS A 12 10.94 3.99 2.62
CA LYS A 12 12.31 3.47 2.80
C LYS A 12 12.60 3.03 4.24
N GLY A 13 12.07 3.75 5.23
CA GLY A 13 12.17 3.37 6.64
C GLY A 13 11.52 2.00 6.89
N ILE A 14 10.29 1.81 6.44
CA ILE A 14 9.57 0.54 6.61
C ILE A 14 10.29 -0.61 5.86
N LEU A 15 10.74 -0.37 4.62
CA LEU A 15 11.52 -1.36 3.86
C LEU A 15 12.79 -1.79 4.60
N GLN A 16 13.52 -0.82 5.17
CA GLN A 16 14.73 -1.09 5.95
C GLN A 16 14.43 -1.88 7.22
N GLU A 17 13.40 -1.50 7.98
CA GLU A 17 12.96 -2.20 9.19
C GLU A 17 12.61 -3.66 8.92
N ASN A 18 12.00 -3.93 7.76
CA ASN A 18 11.58 -5.26 7.34
C ASN A 18 12.64 -6.01 6.51
N ARG A 19 13.82 -5.42 6.31
CA ARG A 19 14.93 -5.98 5.50
C ARG A 19 14.50 -6.34 4.07
N ILE A 20 13.69 -5.49 3.47
CA ILE A 20 13.19 -5.67 2.10
C ILE A 20 13.97 -4.75 1.17
N ASP A 21 14.65 -5.35 0.20
CA ASP A 21 15.24 -4.63 -0.92
C ASP A 21 14.18 -4.34 -2.00
N CYS A 22 13.91 -3.06 -2.23
CA CYS A 22 12.94 -2.53 -3.19
C CYS A 22 13.18 -1.04 -3.42
N ASP A 23 13.13 -0.60 -4.68
CA ASP A 23 13.25 0.82 -5.03
C ASP A 23 11.96 1.59 -4.75
N VAL A 24 12.08 2.90 -4.56
CA VAL A 24 10.93 3.79 -4.30
C VAL A 24 10.98 4.99 -5.24
N GLU A 25 9.89 5.23 -5.97
CA GLU A 25 9.76 6.30 -6.96
C GLU A 25 8.43 7.04 -6.82
N ASN A 26 8.44 8.36 -7.03
CA ASN A 26 7.20 9.10 -7.25
C ASN A 26 6.79 8.96 -8.73
N GLY A 27 5.63 8.35 -8.97
CA GLY A 27 5.02 8.21 -10.30
C GLY A 27 3.69 8.95 -10.41
N ALA A 28 3.58 10.15 -9.82
CA ALA A 28 2.35 10.94 -9.77
C ALA A 28 1.66 11.15 -11.13
N ASP A 29 2.42 11.21 -12.21
CA ASP A 29 1.91 11.45 -13.57
C ASP A 29 1.36 10.19 -14.26
N VAL A 30 1.70 9.00 -13.75
CA VAL A 30 1.39 7.72 -14.41
C VAL A 30 0.52 6.80 -13.55
N LEU A 31 0.50 7.00 -12.25
CA LEU A 31 -0.18 6.11 -11.31
C LEU A 31 -1.57 6.63 -10.95
N ASN A 32 -2.60 5.85 -11.27
CA ASN A 32 -3.99 6.18 -10.93
C ASN A 32 -4.42 5.75 -9.52
N SER A 33 -3.61 4.94 -8.82
CA SER A 33 -3.76 4.57 -7.41
C SER A 33 -2.90 5.44 -6.49
N CYS A 34 -3.03 5.27 -5.17
CA CYS A 34 -2.16 5.93 -4.19
C CYS A 34 -0.72 5.39 -4.22
N MET A 35 -0.59 4.08 -4.34
CA MET A 35 0.66 3.35 -4.39
C MET A 35 0.47 2.08 -5.22
N ALA A 36 1.56 1.52 -5.72
CA ALA A 36 1.60 0.21 -6.35
C ALA A 36 3.02 -0.35 -6.32
N TYR A 37 3.13 -1.64 -5.99
CA TYR A 37 4.33 -2.42 -6.25
C TYR A 37 4.36 -2.89 -7.71
N ARG A 38 5.51 -2.72 -8.37
CA ARG A 38 5.81 -3.22 -9.72
C ARG A 38 6.78 -4.41 -9.61
N PRO A 39 6.30 -5.66 -9.69
CA PRO A 39 7.12 -6.84 -9.41
C PRO A 39 8.35 -6.97 -10.32
N PHE A 40 8.19 -6.71 -11.62
CA PHE A 40 9.27 -6.85 -12.60
C PHE A 40 10.32 -5.74 -12.52
N GLU A 41 10.00 -4.61 -11.90
CA GLU A 41 10.95 -3.52 -11.61
C GLU A 41 11.48 -3.58 -10.17
N ASN A 42 10.96 -4.50 -9.34
CA ASN A 42 11.14 -4.53 -7.88
C ASN A 42 11.05 -3.13 -7.23
N LYS A 43 9.98 -2.40 -7.57
CA LYS A 43 9.83 -0.98 -7.23
C LYS A 43 8.45 -0.65 -6.67
N ILE A 44 8.39 0.09 -5.58
CA ILE A 44 7.18 0.76 -5.10
C ILE A 44 7.08 2.14 -5.77
N VAL A 45 5.97 2.37 -6.46
CA VAL A 45 5.65 3.66 -7.08
C VAL A 45 4.49 4.28 -6.32
N PHE A 46 4.60 5.55 -5.93
CA PHE A 46 3.52 6.27 -5.23
C PHE A 46 3.04 7.48 -6.02
N ASN A 47 1.82 7.94 -5.71
CA ASN A 47 1.25 9.18 -6.20
C ASN A 47 0.85 10.05 -5.00
N ASN A 48 1.63 11.10 -4.75
CA ASN A 48 1.42 12.05 -3.66
C ASN A 48 0.07 12.78 -3.74
N HIS A 49 -0.39 13.14 -4.94
CA HIS A 49 -1.68 13.80 -5.13
C HIS A 49 -2.84 12.86 -4.79
N LYS A 50 -2.78 11.60 -5.23
CA LYS A 50 -3.80 10.59 -4.92
C LYS A 50 -3.80 10.21 -3.44
N LEU A 51 -2.64 10.10 -2.81
CA LEU A 51 -2.51 9.88 -1.36
C LEU A 51 -3.21 10.99 -0.58
N ASN A 52 -2.84 12.25 -0.84
CA ASN A 52 -3.45 13.41 -0.17
C ASN A 52 -4.97 13.51 -0.45
N ALA A 53 -5.40 13.31 -1.70
CA ALA A 53 -6.81 13.38 -2.06
C ALA A 53 -7.65 12.25 -1.44
N THR A 54 -7.12 11.04 -1.40
CA THR A 54 -7.80 9.87 -0.82
C THR A 54 -7.90 9.99 0.69
N HIS A 55 -6.80 10.39 1.34
CA HIS A 55 -6.76 10.71 2.77
C HIS A 55 -7.83 11.75 3.12
N HIS A 56 -7.80 12.91 2.47
CA HIS A 56 -8.74 14.00 2.73
C HIS A 56 -10.21 13.61 2.51
N ARG A 57 -10.49 12.79 1.48
CA ARG A 57 -11.87 12.38 1.15
C ARG A 57 -12.42 11.28 2.06
N SER A 58 -11.59 10.29 2.38
CA SER A 58 -12.08 8.99 2.92
C SER A 58 -11.55 8.66 4.31
N PHE A 59 -10.47 9.31 4.74
CA PHE A 59 -9.71 8.98 5.96
C PHE A 59 -9.21 10.23 6.69
N LYS A 60 -9.96 11.34 6.61
CA LYS A 60 -9.58 12.64 7.18
C LYS A 60 -9.31 12.62 8.69
N ASP A 61 -9.93 11.66 9.40
CA ASP A 61 -9.84 11.51 10.85
C ASP A 61 -8.63 10.62 11.26
N MET A 62 -7.91 10.05 10.29
CA MET A 62 -6.64 9.35 10.47
C MET A 62 -5.48 10.32 10.25
N ASP A 63 -4.35 10.17 10.93
CA ASP A 63 -3.16 10.95 10.59
C ASP A 63 -2.65 10.58 9.18
N VAL A 64 -2.20 11.58 8.40
CA VAL A 64 -1.77 11.34 7.02
C VAL A 64 -0.51 10.48 6.93
N VAL A 65 0.39 10.56 7.92
CA VAL A 65 1.58 9.71 8.00
C VAL A 65 1.16 8.28 8.28
N ASP A 66 0.21 8.06 9.19
CA ASP A 66 -0.29 6.72 9.48
C ASP A 66 -1.03 6.12 8.28
N PHE A 67 -1.81 6.91 7.55
CA PHE A 67 -2.42 6.47 6.29
C PHE A 67 -1.35 6.04 5.27
N VAL A 68 -0.28 6.83 5.10
CA VAL A 68 0.82 6.48 4.19
C VAL A 68 1.55 5.22 4.64
N ARG A 69 1.80 5.06 5.95
CA ARG A 69 2.40 3.83 6.52
C ARG A 69 1.53 2.62 6.21
N ILE A 70 0.22 2.72 6.43
CA ILE A 70 -0.75 1.65 6.17
C ILE A 70 -0.72 1.22 4.70
N ILE A 71 -0.77 2.16 3.76
CA ILE A 71 -0.70 1.84 2.32
C ILE A 71 0.65 1.20 1.98
N ALA A 72 1.76 1.70 2.54
CA ALA A 72 3.08 1.10 2.32
C ALA A 72 3.18 -0.35 2.84
N TYR A 73 2.58 -0.66 3.99
CA TYR A 73 2.51 -2.04 4.50
C TYR A 73 1.68 -2.96 3.60
N HIS A 74 0.62 -2.47 2.95
CA HIS A 74 -0.12 -3.22 1.93
C HIS A 74 0.74 -3.52 0.69
N GLU A 75 1.50 -2.55 0.19
CA GLU A 75 2.42 -2.80 -0.94
C GLU A 75 3.57 -3.75 -0.57
N ILE A 76 4.06 -3.70 0.66
CA ILE A 76 5.01 -4.70 1.18
C ILE A 76 4.38 -6.09 1.21
N GLY A 77 3.09 -6.17 1.56
CA GLY A 77 2.33 -7.40 1.43
C GLY A 77 2.31 -7.95 0.00
N HIS A 78 2.17 -7.09 -1.03
CA HIS A 78 2.31 -7.49 -2.42
C HIS A 78 3.70 -8.04 -2.75
N ILE A 79 4.77 -7.44 -2.20
CA ILE A 79 6.15 -7.95 -2.38
C ILE A 79 6.27 -9.37 -1.82
N ILE A 80 5.75 -9.61 -0.62
CA ILE A 80 5.84 -10.91 0.07
C ILE A 80 5.00 -11.96 -0.65
N ASP A 81 3.76 -11.64 -1.01
CA ASP A 81 2.89 -12.55 -1.75
C ASP A 81 3.52 -12.92 -3.10
N PHE A 82 4.08 -11.96 -3.85
CA PHE A 82 4.76 -12.24 -5.12
C PHE A 82 5.99 -13.15 -4.96
N ARG A 83 6.77 -12.98 -3.87
CA ARG A 83 7.97 -13.79 -3.62
C ARG A 83 7.66 -15.21 -3.12
N THR A 84 6.53 -15.39 -2.46
CA THR A 84 6.19 -16.65 -1.78
C THR A 84 5.12 -17.47 -2.51
N ASN A 85 4.36 -16.86 -3.41
CA ASN A 85 3.29 -17.51 -4.14
C ASN A 85 3.62 -17.62 -5.64
N SER A 86 3.71 -18.86 -6.13
CA SER A 86 4.00 -19.15 -7.54
C SER A 86 2.77 -19.10 -8.45
N ASP A 87 1.55 -19.06 -7.89
CA ASP A 87 0.32 -18.99 -8.68
C ASP A 87 -0.03 -17.55 -9.06
N LEU A 88 0.38 -17.20 -10.29
CA LEU A 88 0.10 -15.91 -10.91
C LEU A 88 -1.26 -15.87 -11.62
N THR A 89 -2.03 -16.96 -11.63
CA THR A 89 -3.33 -17.06 -12.31
C THR A 89 -4.50 -16.67 -11.40
N ARG A 90 -4.22 -16.38 -10.13
CA ARG A 90 -5.22 -15.96 -9.13
C ARG A 90 -5.98 -14.72 -9.59
N SER A 91 -7.22 -14.60 -9.12
CA SER A 91 -8.01 -13.40 -9.38
C SER A 91 -7.38 -12.17 -8.71
N ARG A 92 -7.65 -10.97 -9.22
CA ARG A 92 -7.25 -9.70 -8.60
C ARG A 92 -7.66 -9.62 -7.13
N VAL A 93 -8.87 -10.07 -6.80
CA VAL A 93 -9.37 -10.09 -5.41
C VAL A 93 -8.51 -10.96 -4.51
N CYS A 94 -8.05 -12.11 -5.01
CA CYS A 94 -7.17 -13.00 -4.27
C CYS A 94 -5.81 -12.33 -4.02
N PHE A 95 -5.22 -11.69 -5.04
CA PHE A 95 -3.96 -10.95 -4.87
C PHE A 95 -4.07 -9.84 -3.83
N GLU A 96 -5.14 -9.04 -3.88
CA GLU A 96 -5.37 -7.95 -2.94
C GLU A 96 -5.57 -8.47 -1.52
N LYS A 97 -6.38 -9.52 -1.32
CA LYS A 97 -6.58 -10.14 -0.01
C LYS A 97 -5.26 -10.66 0.56
N SER A 98 -4.49 -11.41 -0.24
CA SER A 98 -3.19 -11.93 0.18
C SER A 98 -2.23 -10.82 0.56
N ALA A 99 -2.15 -9.73 -0.21
CA ALA A 99 -1.30 -8.59 0.14
C ALA A 99 -1.73 -7.92 1.46
N TRP A 100 -3.03 -7.71 1.67
CA TRP A 100 -3.53 -7.20 2.95
C TRP A 100 -3.23 -8.14 4.13
N ASP A 101 -3.32 -9.46 3.93
CA ASP A 101 -3.02 -10.44 4.96
C ASP A 101 -1.52 -10.52 5.28
N GLU A 102 -0.65 -10.42 4.28
CA GLU A 102 0.80 -10.36 4.49
C GLU A 102 1.23 -9.05 5.17
N GLY A 103 0.69 -7.91 4.74
CA GLY A 103 1.00 -6.62 5.36
C GLY A 103 0.53 -6.52 6.82
N LEU A 104 -0.61 -7.14 7.17
CA LEU A 104 -1.12 -7.20 8.54
C LEU A 104 -0.16 -7.92 9.51
N LYS A 105 0.64 -8.87 9.01
CA LYS A 105 1.64 -9.58 9.84
C LYS A 105 2.79 -8.69 10.27
N LEU A 106 3.08 -7.65 9.50
CA LEU A 106 4.25 -6.77 9.69
C LEU A 106 3.90 -5.43 10.34
N ILE A 107 2.65 -4.98 10.19
CA ILE A 107 2.29 -3.65 10.66
C ILE A 107 2.37 -3.53 12.19
N PRO A 108 2.93 -2.42 12.72
CA PRO A 108 2.97 -2.16 14.15
C PRO A 108 1.59 -2.20 14.81
N SER A 109 1.55 -2.66 16.06
CA SER A 109 0.30 -2.89 16.79
C SER A 109 -0.58 -1.65 16.88
N GLU A 110 0.01 -0.47 17.01
CA GLU A 110 -0.70 0.80 17.13
C GLU A 110 -1.45 1.22 15.87
N LEU A 111 -1.13 0.62 14.71
CA LEU A 111 -1.78 0.93 13.43
C LEU A 111 -2.78 -0.13 12.98
N LYS A 112 -2.94 -1.24 13.71
CA LYS A 112 -3.74 -2.39 13.25
C LYS A 112 -5.20 -2.03 12.97
N ASP A 113 -5.81 -1.22 13.83
CA ASP A 113 -7.22 -0.83 13.66
C ASP A 113 -7.40 0.05 12.42
N GLY A 114 -6.50 1.01 12.21
CA GLY A 114 -6.48 1.85 11.01
C GLY A 114 -6.24 1.02 9.74
N TYR A 115 -5.36 0.02 9.82
CA TYR A 115 -5.09 -0.89 8.72
C TYR A 115 -6.31 -1.70 8.30
N ILE A 116 -7.03 -2.26 9.27
CA ILE A 116 -8.29 -2.99 9.03
C ILE A 116 -9.31 -2.05 8.38
N GLN A 117 -9.46 -0.82 8.89
CA GLN A 117 -10.38 0.17 8.32
C GLN A 117 -10.05 0.51 6.86
N VAL A 118 -8.78 0.73 6.52
CA VAL A 118 -8.36 1.06 5.15
C VAL A 118 -8.54 -0.14 4.22
N ARG A 119 -8.18 -1.34 4.70
CA ARG A 119 -8.40 -2.61 3.99
C ARG A 119 -9.86 -2.79 3.63
N GLU A 120 -10.77 -2.67 4.59
CA GLU A 120 -12.21 -2.88 4.38
C GLU A 120 -12.75 -1.95 3.29
N LYS A 121 -12.47 -0.64 3.40
CA LYS A 121 -12.87 0.33 2.38
C LYS A 121 -12.24 0.06 1.01
N HIS A 122 -11.02 -0.47 0.95
CA HIS A 122 -10.39 -0.85 -0.33
C HIS A 122 -11.10 -2.06 -0.93
N MET A 123 -11.35 -3.10 -0.13
CA MET A 123 -12.01 -4.33 -0.59
C MET A 123 -13.45 -4.09 -1.02
N GLU A 124 -14.20 -3.20 -0.35
CA GLU A 124 -15.52 -2.75 -0.77
C GLU A 124 -15.49 -2.16 -2.18
N LYS A 125 -14.54 -1.25 -2.47
CA LYS A 125 -14.39 -0.66 -3.80
C LYS A 125 -14.06 -1.69 -4.88
N ILE A 126 -13.19 -2.66 -4.57
CA ILE A 126 -12.86 -3.73 -5.50
C ILE A 126 -14.12 -4.54 -5.83
N ASN A 127 -14.90 -4.93 -4.81
CA ASN A 127 -16.13 -5.70 -5.01
C ASN A 127 -17.17 -4.93 -5.85
N LEU A 128 -17.32 -3.63 -5.62
CA LEU A 128 -18.24 -2.78 -6.40
C LEU A 128 -17.78 -2.58 -7.85
N SER A 129 -16.48 -2.66 -8.13
CA SER A 129 -15.95 -2.52 -9.50
C SER A 129 -16.11 -3.76 -10.38
N MET A 130 -16.59 -4.87 -9.81
CA MET A 130 -16.78 -6.15 -10.50
C MET A 130 -18.25 -6.47 -10.81
N GLY A 131 -19.21 -5.65 -10.33
CA GLY A 131 -20.64 -5.79 -10.59
C GLY A 131 -21.11 -4.79 -11.64
#